data_AF-A0AAD6FST6-F1
#
_entry.id   AF-A0AAD6FST6-F1
#
_cell.length_a   1.000
_cell.length_b   1.000
_cell.length_c   1.000
_cell.angle_alpha   90.00
_cell.angle_beta   90.00
_cell.angle_gamma   90.00
#
_symmetry.space_group_name_H-M   'P 1'
#
loop_
_entity.id
_entity.type
_entity.pdbx_description
1 polymer ?
#
loop_
_entity_poly.entity_id
_entity_poly.type
_entity_poly.pdbx_seq_one_letter_code
_entity_poly.pdbx_strand_id
1 'polypeptide(L)'
;MSGYTPDEKLRVDQLRKLRKLWLKDQELSPREPVIQAKPPGAVAKFWAGFLEPKSLWRLYTYKAYTGGVFAITRLLIPAWVVHYCVKYHIAERPYGIVELKPRLFPGDTILETGEVVPDLPEFHGHH
;
A
#
# COMPACT_ATOMS: atom_id res chain seq x y z
N MET A 1 -49.89 31.89 28.95
CA MET A 1 -48.59 31.40 28.43
C MET A 1 -47.58 31.57 29.56
N SER A 2 -47.45 30.58 30.43
CA SER A 2 -46.60 30.66 31.63
C SER A 2 -45.14 30.47 31.24
N GLY A 3 -44.37 31.54 31.30
CA GLY A 3 -42.92 31.45 31.26
C GLY A 3 -42.36 30.84 32.55
N TYR A 4 -41.03 30.68 32.61
CA TYR A 4 -40.33 30.19 33.78
C TYR A 4 -40.67 30.97 35.05
N THR A 5 -40.86 30.23 36.14
CA THR A 5 -40.94 30.79 37.49
C THR A 5 -39.60 31.45 37.89
N PRO A 6 -39.59 32.38 38.85
CA PRO A 6 -38.36 33.03 39.30
C PRO A 6 -37.26 32.05 39.72
N ASP A 7 -37.64 30.96 40.40
CA ASP A 7 -36.71 29.94 40.87
C ASP A 7 -36.11 29.11 39.74
N GLU A 8 -36.92 28.78 38.71
CA GLU A 8 -36.43 28.09 37.51
C GLU A 8 -35.44 28.97 36.73
N LYS A 9 -35.71 30.28 36.63
CA LYS A 9 -34.78 31.23 36.01
C LYS A 9 -33.45 31.30 36.77
N LEU A 10 -33.51 31.41 38.10
CA LEU A 10 -32.34 31.42 38.97
C LEU A 10 -31.52 30.14 38.78
N ARG A 11 -32.19 28.98 38.76
CA ARG A 11 -31.55 27.67 38.55
C ARG A 11 -30.89 27.57 37.18
N VAL A 12 -31.55 28.01 36.11
CA VAL A 12 -30.98 27.99 34.75
C VAL A 12 -29.73 28.87 34.66
N ASP A 13 -29.75 30.05 35.28
CA ASP A 13 -28.58 30.93 35.28
C ASP A 13 -27.42 30.39 36.11
N GLN A 14 -27.69 29.73 37.24
CA GLN A 14 -26.68 29.02 38.02
C GLN A 14 -26.04 27.88 37.20
N LEU A 15 -26.84 27.04 36.56
CA LEU A 15 -26.35 25.96 35.70
C LEU A 15 -25.57 26.50 34.50
N ARG A 16 -26.01 27.60 33.90
CA ARG A 16 -25.32 28.25 32.78
C ARG A 16 -23.96 28.80 33.21
N LYS A 17 -23.84 29.35 34.41
CA LYS A 17 -22.54 29.79 34.97
C LYS A 17 -21.60 28.60 35.19
N LEU A 18 -22.09 27.54 35.83
CA LEU A 18 -21.31 26.31 36.03
C LEU A 18 -20.86 25.70 34.70
N ARG A 19 -21.76 25.68 33.71
CA ARG A 19 -21.45 25.16 32.37
C ARG A 19 -20.34 25.96 31.68
N LYS A 20 -20.34 27.30 31.80
CA LYS A 20 -19.28 28.15 31.23
C LYS A 20 -17.92 27.90 31.88
N LEU A 21 -17.89 27.71 33.20
CA LEU A 21 -16.65 27.36 33.91
C LEU A 21 -16.15 25.98 33.52
N TRP A 22 -17.04 24.98 33.50
CA TRP A 22 -16.69 23.63 33.05
C TRP A 22 -16.12 23.63 31.62
N LEU A 23 -16.74 24.36 30.70
CA LEU A 23 -16.25 24.46 29.32
C LEU A 23 -14.87 25.13 29.24
N LYS A 24 -14.61 26.13 30.10
CA LYS A 24 -13.30 26.76 30.21
C LYS A 24 -12.25 25.78 30.77
N ASP A 25 -12.62 24.94 31.73
CA ASP A 25 -11.74 23.92 32.30
C ASP A 25 -11.42 22.77 31.31
N GLN A 26 -12.16 22.66 30.20
CA GLN A 26 -11.84 21.74 29.10
C GLN A 26 -10.82 22.30 28.11
N GLU A 27 -10.42 23.57 28.22
CA GLU A 27 -9.34 24.12 27.40
C GLU A 27 -7.99 23.58 27.90
N LEU A 28 -7.38 22.67 27.14
CA LEU A 28 -6.08 22.13 27.51
C LEU A 28 -4.96 23.14 27.24
N SER A 29 -4.03 23.21 28.17
CA SER A 29 -2.81 23.99 28.00
C SER A 29 -1.85 23.28 27.03
N PRO A 30 -0.99 24.00 26.30
CA PRO A 30 0.00 23.39 25.40
C PRO A 30 1.03 22.45 26.07
N ARG A 31 1.03 22.34 27.41
CA ARG A 31 2.05 21.62 28.20
C ARG A 31 1.58 20.24 28.64
N GLU A 32 0.89 19.53 27.76
CA GLU A 32 0.50 18.16 28.05
C GLU A 32 1.74 17.27 28.22
N PRO A 33 1.73 16.34 29.19
CA PRO A 33 2.79 15.35 29.28
C PRO A 33 2.73 14.44 28.05
N VAL A 34 3.64 14.65 27.11
CA VAL A 34 3.77 13.82 25.91
C VAL A 34 4.67 12.63 26.24
N ILE A 35 4.20 11.41 25.91
CA ILE A 35 5.04 10.22 25.96
C ILE A 35 6.19 10.42 24.97
N GLN A 36 7.43 10.36 25.47
CA GLN A 36 8.60 10.53 24.61
C GLN A 36 8.62 9.46 23.52
N ALA A 37 8.79 9.89 22.27
CA ALA A 37 8.90 8.97 21.15
C ALA A 37 10.14 8.09 21.31
N LYS A 38 10.01 6.80 20.98
CA LYS A 38 11.15 5.88 20.93
C LYS A 38 12.22 6.45 19.99
N PRO A 39 13.51 6.46 20.38
CA PRO A 39 14.54 7.02 19.53
C PRO A 39 14.59 6.28 18.18
N PRO A 40 14.70 7.01 17.07
CA PRO A 40 14.80 6.39 15.75
C PRO A 40 16.05 5.51 15.66
N GLY A 41 15.97 4.43 14.88
CA GLY A 41 17.12 3.58 14.57
C GLY A 41 18.21 4.34 13.80
N ALA A 42 19.43 3.78 13.73
CA ALA A 42 20.57 4.44 13.11
C ALA A 42 20.31 4.91 11.65
N VAL A 43 19.66 4.05 10.84
CA VAL A 43 19.30 4.38 9.45
C VAL A 43 18.27 5.51 9.39
N ALA A 44 17.26 5.47 10.28
CA ALA A 44 16.24 6.51 10.34
C ALA A 44 16.82 7.85 10.81
N LYS A 45 17.76 7.83 11.77
CA LYS A 45 18.52 9.00 12.21
C LYS A 45 19.35 9.59 11.08
N PHE A 46 20.07 8.75 10.33
CA PHE A 46 20.84 9.18 9.17
C PHE A 46 19.96 9.88 8.15
N TRP A 47 18.83 9.27 7.77
CA TRP A 47 17.91 9.89 6.79
C TRP A 47 17.26 11.16 7.32
N ALA A 48 16.90 11.22 8.61
CA ALA A 48 16.39 12.44 9.22
C ALA A 48 17.41 13.59 9.11
N GLY A 49 18.68 13.34 9.45
CA GLY A 49 19.75 14.33 9.30
C GLY A 49 20.08 14.66 7.85
N PHE A 50 20.09 13.68 6.95
CA PHE A 50 20.32 13.90 5.51
C PHE A 50 19.20 14.74 4.88
N LEU A 51 17.96 14.63 5.36
CA LEU A 51 16.84 15.42 4.87
C LEU A 51 16.82 16.86 5.40
N GLU A 52 17.70 17.20 6.35
CA GLU A 52 17.90 18.54 6.89
C GLU A 52 19.18 19.13 6.24
N PRO A 53 19.14 20.16 5.38
CA PRO A 53 18.00 20.96 4.87
C PRO A 53 17.19 20.25 3.76
N LYS A 54 15.91 20.62 3.65
CA LYS A 54 14.92 20.02 2.73
C LYS A 54 15.10 20.47 1.26
N SER A 55 16.25 20.18 0.67
CA SER A 55 16.45 20.43 -0.76
C SER A 55 15.70 19.42 -1.62
N LEU A 56 15.30 19.83 -2.83
CA LEU A 56 14.57 18.97 -3.77
C LEU A 56 15.37 17.70 -4.09
N TRP A 57 16.68 17.83 -4.36
CA TRP A 57 17.56 16.68 -4.62
C TRP A 57 17.50 15.65 -3.49
N ARG A 58 17.67 16.09 -2.23
CA ARG A 58 17.66 15.18 -1.06
C ARG A 58 16.32 14.45 -0.91
N LEU A 59 15.21 15.15 -1.16
CA LEU A 59 13.88 14.57 -1.14
C LEU A 59 13.68 13.53 -2.25
N TYR A 60 14.11 13.81 -3.48
CA TYR A 60 14.01 12.87 -4.58
C TYR A 60 14.91 11.64 -4.37
N THR A 61 16.12 11.82 -3.86
CA THR A 61 17.01 10.69 -3.51
C THR A 61 16.39 9.81 -2.43
N TYR A 62 15.81 10.40 -1.39
CA TYR A 62 15.10 9.63 -0.36
C TYR A 62 13.90 8.89 -0.93
N LYS A 63 13.11 9.53 -1.80
CA LYS A 63 11.98 8.87 -2.48
C LYS A 63 12.45 7.67 -3.31
N ALA A 64 13.49 7.83 -4.12
CA ALA A 64 14.07 6.74 -4.91
C ALA A 64 14.56 5.59 -4.01
N TYR A 65 15.25 5.90 -2.91
CA TYR A 65 15.66 4.91 -1.92
C TYR A 65 14.46 4.15 -1.33
N THR A 66 13.43 4.86 -0.86
CA THR A 66 12.23 4.23 -0.27
C THR A 66 11.49 3.37 -1.28
N GLY A 67 11.37 3.83 -2.53
CA GLY A 67 10.80 3.06 -3.63
C GLY A 67 11.62 1.80 -3.94
N GLY A 68 12.96 1.90 -3.93
CA GLY A 68 13.85 0.76 -4.11
C GLY A 68 13.73 -0.28 -3.00
N VAL A 69 13.73 0.16 -1.74
CA VAL A 69 13.53 -0.73 -0.57
C VAL A 69 12.18 -1.43 -0.67
N PHE A 70 11.11 -0.70 -1.04
CA PHE A 70 9.79 -1.29 -1.26
C PHE A 70 9.82 -2.34 -2.37
N ALA A 71 10.39 -2.02 -3.53
CA ALA A 71 10.47 -2.96 -4.66
C ALA A 71 11.22 -4.25 -4.27
N ILE A 72 12.34 -4.14 -3.57
CA ILE A 72 13.11 -5.31 -3.12
C ILE A 72 12.30 -6.13 -2.10
N THR A 73 11.82 -5.49 -1.04
CA THR A 73 11.23 -6.19 0.10
C THR A 73 9.81 -6.71 -0.16
N ARG A 74 9.02 -6.01 -0.98
CA ARG A 74 7.60 -6.34 -1.22
C ARG A 74 7.33 -6.97 -2.57
N LEU A 75 8.24 -6.85 -3.54
CA LEU A 75 8.06 -7.46 -4.87
C LEU A 75 9.10 -8.53 -5.14
N LEU A 76 10.39 -8.19 -5.16
CA LEU A 76 11.43 -9.10 -5.63
C LEU A 76 11.63 -10.31 -4.71
N ILE A 77 11.78 -10.08 -3.39
CA ILE A 77 11.98 -11.18 -2.44
C ILE A 77 10.79 -12.16 -2.45
N PRO A 78 9.53 -11.70 -2.32
CA PRO A 78 8.38 -12.60 -2.43
C PRO A 78 8.29 -13.30 -3.79
N ALA A 79 8.54 -12.59 -4.90
CA ALA A 79 8.53 -13.20 -6.23
C ALA A 79 9.57 -14.31 -6.37
N TRP A 80 10.79 -14.12 -5.83
CA TRP A 80 11.82 -15.17 -5.82
C TRP A 80 11.42 -16.37 -4.95
N VAL A 81 10.81 -16.14 -3.78
CA VAL A 81 10.31 -17.22 -2.92
C VAL A 81 9.21 -18.01 -3.62
N VAL A 82 8.25 -17.33 -4.25
CA VAL A 82 7.18 -17.99 -5.02
C VAL A 82 7.77 -18.76 -6.20
N HIS A 83 8.68 -18.16 -6.96
CA HIS A 83 9.33 -18.82 -8.09
C HIS A 83 10.10 -20.07 -7.66
N TYR A 84 10.84 -19.99 -6.54
CA TYR A 84 11.54 -21.14 -5.95
C TYR A 84 10.57 -22.25 -5.55
N CYS A 85 9.45 -21.89 -4.91
CA CYS A 85 8.41 -22.84 -4.53
C CYS A 85 7.79 -23.53 -5.76
N VAL A 86 7.42 -22.75 -6.78
CA VAL A 86 6.89 -23.27 -8.04
C VAL A 86 7.89 -24.24 -8.68
N LYS A 87 9.16 -23.86 -8.77
CA LYS A 87 10.22 -24.64 -9.43
C LYS A 87 10.49 -25.97 -8.74
N TYR A 88 10.64 -26.01 -7.43
CA TYR A 88 11.12 -27.21 -6.71
C TYR A 88 10.06 -27.94 -5.91
N HIS A 89 8.87 -27.36 -5.69
CA HIS A 89 7.85 -28.01 -4.87
C HIS A 89 6.58 -28.34 -5.66
N ILE A 90 6.21 -27.48 -6.61
CA ILE A 90 4.99 -27.65 -7.40
C ILE A 90 5.31 -28.42 -8.69
N ALA A 91 6.30 -27.96 -9.47
CA ALA A 91 6.65 -28.57 -10.76
C ALA A 91 7.22 -30.00 -10.64
N GLU A 92 7.87 -30.34 -9.52
CA GLU A 92 8.36 -31.71 -9.26
C GLU A 92 7.22 -32.72 -9.06
N ARG A 93 6.01 -32.25 -8.71
CA ARG A 93 4.85 -33.12 -8.51
C ARG A 93 4.12 -33.34 -9.84
N PRO A 94 3.74 -34.59 -10.18
CA PRO A 94 2.97 -34.85 -11.40
C PRO A 94 1.65 -34.09 -11.33
N TYR A 95 1.30 -33.42 -12.43
CA TYR A 95 0.14 -32.52 -12.54
C TYR A 95 0.11 -31.36 -11.51
N GLY A 96 1.24 -31.03 -10.89
CA GLY A 96 1.33 -29.85 -10.02
C GLY A 96 1.14 -28.54 -10.78
N ILE A 97 1.55 -28.52 -12.06
CA ILE A 97 1.28 -27.45 -13.01
C ILE A 97 0.73 -28.10 -14.27
N VAL A 98 -0.43 -27.64 -14.73
CA VAL A 98 -1.05 -28.08 -15.98
C VAL A 98 -1.24 -26.85 -16.86
N GLU A 99 -0.46 -26.78 -17.93
CA GLU A 99 -0.53 -25.69 -18.90
C GLU A 99 -1.39 -26.09 -20.09
N LEU A 100 -2.10 -25.11 -20.66
CA LEU A 100 -2.84 -25.29 -21.90
C LEU A 100 -1.83 -25.25 -23.06
N LYS A 101 -1.89 -26.26 -23.94
CA LYS A 101 -0.97 -26.35 -25.07
C LYS A 101 -1.03 -25.08 -25.93
N PRO A 102 0.11 -24.53 -26.38
CA PRO A 102 0.10 -23.32 -27.20
C PRO A 102 -0.71 -23.53 -28.48
N ARG A 103 -1.35 -22.46 -28.96
CA ARG A 103 -2.08 -22.49 -30.24
C ARG A 103 -1.07 -22.56 -31.37
N LEU A 104 -1.32 -23.43 -32.33
CA LEU A 104 -0.52 -23.58 -33.53
C LEU A 104 -1.28 -22.96 -34.71
N PHE A 105 -0.58 -22.15 -35.50
CA PHE A 105 -1.09 -21.56 -36.72
C PHE A 105 -0.36 -22.09 -37.95
N PRO A 106 -1.00 -22.05 -39.14
CA PRO A 106 -0.34 -22.40 -40.39
C PRO A 106 0.94 -21.59 -40.61
N GLY A 107 2.02 -22.26 -41.02
CA GLY A 107 3.35 -21.68 -41.18
C GLY A 107 4.21 -21.64 -39.91
N ASP A 108 3.67 -21.94 -38.73
CA ASP A 108 4.47 -22.04 -37.50
C ASP A 108 5.43 -23.23 -37.57
N THR A 109 6.61 -23.10 -36.93
CA THR A 109 7.56 -24.21 -36.78
C THR A 109 7.56 -24.71 -35.35
N ILE A 110 7.27 -25.99 -35.16
CA ILE A 110 7.29 -26.62 -33.84
C ILE A 110 8.75 -26.77 -33.40
N LEU A 111 9.16 -26.07 -32.33
CA LEU A 111 10.57 -26.07 -31.88
C LEU A 111 11.09 -27.46 -31.49
N GLU A 112 10.22 -28.33 -30.99
CA GLU A 112 10.58 -29.67 -30.50
C GLU A 112 10.74 -30.69 -31.65
N THR A 113 9.95 -30.55 -32.72
CA THR A 113 9.90 -31.51 -33.84
C THR A 113 10.57 -30.97 -35.12
N GLY A 114 10.69 -29.65 -35.26
CA GLY A 114 11.14 -28.98 -36.48
C GLY A 114 10.12 -28.97 -37.62
N GLU A 115 8.93 -29.52 -37.40
CA GLU A 115 7.85 -29.59 -38.40
C GLU A 115 7.19 -28.22 -38.58
N VAL A 116 6.96 -27.87 -39.85
CA VAL A 116 6.22 -26.66 -40.23
C VAL A 116 4.74 -27.02 -40.36
N VAL A 117 3.88 -26.27 -39.67
CA VAL A 117 2.44 -26.45 -39.73
C VAL A 117 1.96 -26.14 -41.16
N PRO A 118 1.22 -27.04 -41.82
CA PRO A 118 0.81 -26.86 -43.19
C PRO A 118 -0.13 -25.67 -43.34
N ASP A 119 -0.04 -24.99 -44.50
CA ASP A 119 -0.95 -23.92 -44.87
C ASP A 119 -2.39 -24.43 -44.99
N LEU A 120 -3.35 -23.54 -44.70
CA LEU A 120 -4.76 -23.82 -44.97
C LEU A 120 -4.96 -23.98 -46.47
N PRO A 121 -5.88 -24.85 -46.91
CA PRO A 121 -6.18 -24.99 -48.32
C PRO A 121 -6.63 -23.66 -48.91
N GLU A 122 -6.22 -23.37 -50.15
CA GLU A 122 -6.62 -22.16 -50.86
C GLU A 122 -8.14 -22.15 -51.03
N PHE A 123 -8.81 -21.25 -50.33
CA PHE A 123 -10.24 -21.01 -50.52
C PHE A 123 -10.43 -19.91 -51.56
N HIS A 124 -10.93 -20.27 -52.74
CA HIS A 124 -11.43 -19.31 -53.72
C HIS A 124 -12.80 -18.78 -53.25
N GLY A 125 -12.77 -17.86 -52.29
CA GLY A 125 -13.97 -17.17 -51.85
C GLY A 125 -14.47 -16.22 -52.93
N HIS A 126 -15.72 -16.39 -53.35
CA HIS A 126 -16.40 -15.41 -54.19
C HIS A 126 -16.87 -14.23 -53.34
N HIS A 127 -16.07 -13.16 -53.35
CA HIS A 127 -16.50 -11.79 -53.07
C HIS A 127 -15.90 -10.86 -54.11
#